data_AF-A0A3B8QD08-F1
#
_entry.id   AF-A0A3B8QD08-F1
#
_cell.length_a   1.000
_cell.length_b   1.000
_cell.length_c   1.000
_cell.angle_alpha   90.00
_cell.angle_beta   90.00
_cell.angle_gamma   90.00
#
_symmetry.space_group_name_H-M   'P 1'
#
loop_
_entity.id
_entity.type
_entity.pdbx_description
1 polymer ?
#
loop_
_entity_poly.entity_id
_entity_poly.type
_entity_poly.pdbx_seq_one_letter_code
_entity_poly.pdbx_strand_id
1 'polypeptide(L)' 'MAFQMGATIGLGAYAGYRWDLADGRWAEGETAWATVGCTLAATLIALTLIIRQVLNDSK' A
#
# COMPACT_ATOMS: atom_id res chain seq x y z
N MET A 1 8.15 -1.14 -14.49
CA MET A 1 7.59 -0.08 -13.62
C MET A 1 6.25 -0.49 -13.00
N ALA A 2 5.26 -0.93 -13.79
CA ALA A 2 3.97 -1.40 -13.25
C ALA A 2 4.10 -2.56 -12.23
N PHE A 3 5.01 -3.50 -12.47
CA PHE A 3 5.30 -4.59 -11.52
C PHE A 3 5.84 -4.08 -10.17
N GLN A 4 6.73 -3.09 -10.20
CA GLN A 4 7.32 -2.53 -8.99
C GLN A 4 6.28 -1.76 -8.17
N MET A 5 5.38 -1.02 -8.83
CA MET A 5 4.24 -0.39 -8.17
C MET A 5 3.28 -1.40 -7.54
N GLY A 6 2.91 -2.43 -8.31
CA GLY A 6 2.02 -3.49 -7.82
C GLY A 6 2.61 -4.20 -6.61
N ALA A 7 3.93 -4.44 -6.61
CA ALA A 7 4.63 -4.99 -5.46
C ALA A 7 4.60 -4.06 -4.24
N THR A 8 4.82 -2.76 -4.40
CA THR A 8 4.76 -1.79 -3.29
C THR A 8 3.38 -1.73 -2.66
N ILE A 9 2.33 -1.64 -3.50
CA ILE A 9 0.94 -1.58 -3.05
C ILE A 9 0.53 -2.89 -2.38
N GLY A 10 0.87 -4.03 -3.00
CA GLY A 10 0.58 -5.36 -2.46
C GLY A 10 1.27 -5.62 -1.12
N LEU A 11 2.53 -5.20 -0.96
CA LEU A 11 3.24 -5.29 0.32
C LEU A 11 2.61 -4.40 1.40
N GLY A 12 2.16 -3.20 1.04
CA GLY A 12 1.43 -2.32 1.95
C GLY A 12 0.11 -2.95 2.42
N ALA A 13 -0.67 -3.51 1.50
CA ALA A 13 -1.91 -4.20 1.82
C ALA A 13 -1.65 -5.44 2.69
N TYR A 14 -0.63 -6.24 2.38
CA TYR A 14 -0.28 -7.42 3.17
C TYR A 14 0.19 -7.07 4.58
N ALA A 15 1.00 -6.01 4.73
CA ALA A 15 1.45 -5.55 6.04
C ALA A 15 0.27 -5.07 6.90
N GLY A 16 -0.64 -4.28 6.33
CA GLY A 16 -1.83 -3.83 7.03
C GLY A 16 -2.78 -4.99 7.36
N TYR A 17 -2.92 -5.96 6.46
CA TYR A 17 -3.67 -7.19 6.72
C TYR A 17 -3.12 -7.97 7.91
N ARG A 18 -1.80 -8.17 7.97
CA ARG A 18 -1.15 -8.85 9.09
C ARG A 18 -1.36 -8.12 10.42
N TRP A 19 -1.41 -6.79 10.38
CA TRP A 19 -1.66 -5.97 11.55
C TRP A 19 -3.12 -6.09 12.01
N ASP A 20 -4.10 -5.89 11.12
CA ASP A 20 -5.51 -6.02 11.51
C ASP A 20 -5.85 -7.45 11.96
N LEU A 21 -5.19 -8.47 11.39
CA LEU A 21 -5.33 -9.85 11.83
C LEU A 21 -4.80 -10.05 13.26
N ALA A 22 -3.68 -9.41 13.62
CA ALA A 22 -3.12 -9.47 14.97
C ALA A 22 -3.99 -8.73 16.00
N ASP A 23 -4.62 -7.62 15.58
CA ASP A 23 -5.55 -6.85 16.42
C ASP A 23 -6.97 -7.46 16.45
N GLY A 24 -7.23 -8.56 15.74
CA GLY A 24 -8.54 -9.21 15.71
C GLY A 24 -9.64 -8.43 14.96
N ARG A 25 -9.29 -7.37 14.23
CA ARG A 25 -10.22 -6.48 13.52
C ARG A 25 -10.81 -7.05 12.23
N TRP A 26 -10.43 -8.29 11.90
CA TRP A 26 -11.06 -9.09 10.85
C TRP A 26 -12.25 -9.92 11.37
N ALA A 27 -12.64 -9.73 12.64
CA ALA A 27 -13.90 -10.24 13.17
C ALA A 27 -15.10 -9.51 12.54
N GLU A 28 -16.23 -10.21 12.40
CA GLU A 28 -17.45 -9.67 11.79
C GLU A 28 -17.88 -8.35 12.47
N GLY A 29 -17.94 -7.27 11.70
CA GLY A 29 -18.41 -5.95 12.16
C GLY A 29 -17.30 -4.92 12.44
N GLU A 30 -16.02 -5.31 12.41
CA GLU A 30 -14.90 -4.39 12.55
C GLU A 30 -14.31 -4.01 11.18
N THR A 31 -13.93 -2.73 11.03
CA THR A 31 -13.25 -2.25 9.83
C THR A 31 -11.75 -2.44 9.99
N ALA A 32 -11.14 -3.12 9.02
CA ALA A 32 -9.69 -3.34 8.90
C ALA A 32 -8.93 -2.04 8.53
N TRP A 33 -8.92 -1.08 9.47
CA TRP A 33 -8.36 0.26 9.27
C TRP A 33 -6.86 0.25 8.99
N ALA A 34 -6.10 -0.70 9.55
CA ALA A 34 -4.65 -0.78 9.28
C ALA A 34 -4.38 -1.21 7.84
N THR A 35 -5.16 -2.15 7.31
CA THR A 35 -5.12 -2.61 5.91
C THR A 35 -5.43 -1.46 4.98
N VAL A 36 -6.51 -0.72 5.23
CA VAL A 36 -6.88 0.45 4.42
C VAL A 36 -5.78 1.51 4.48
N GLY A 37 -5.30 1.85 5.67
CA GLY A 37 -4.26 2.86 5.87
C GLY A 37 -2.93 2.50 5.19
N CYS A 38 -2.44 1.28 5.38
CA CYS A 38 -1.19 0.83 4.78
C CYS A 38 -1.29 0.71 3.25
N THR A 39 -2.44 0.28 2.72
CA THR A 39 -2.67 0.23 1.26
C THR A 39 -2.66 1.64 0.66
N LEU A 40 -3.32 2.60 1.32
CA LEU A 40 -3.33 4.00 0.88
C LEU A 40 -1.92 4.60 0.89
N ALA A 41 -1.17 4.42 2.00
CA ALA A 41 0.20 4.90 2.12
C ALA A 41 1.12 4.31 1.04
N ALA A 42 1.02 3.00 0.79
CA ALA A 42 1.80 2.35 -0.25
C ALA A 42 1.44 2.83 -1.67
N THR A 43 0.17 3.16 -1.90
CA THR A 43 -0.28 3.77 -3.16
C THR A 43 0.32 5.15 -3.37
N LEU A 44 0.36 5.98 -2.32
CA LEU A 44 1.00 7.31 -2.38
C LEU A 44 2.52 7.22 -2.61
N ILE A 45 3.18 6.25 -1.98
CA ILE A 45 4.61 5.98 -2.21
C ILE A 45 4.82 5.55 -3.66
N ALA A 46 4.03 4.60 -4.16
CA ALA A 46 4.11 4.15 -5.54
C ALA A 46 3.91 5.32 -6.53
N LEU A 47 2.92 6.18 -6.31
CA LEU A 47 2.68 7.36 -7.13
C LEU A 47 3.87 8.32 -7.12
N THR A 48 4.44 8.58 -5.95
CA THR A 48 5.61 9.47 -5.79
C THR A 48 6.82 8.93 -6.56
N LEU A 49 7.04 7.61 -6.53
CA LEU A 49 8.10 6.96 -7.28
C LEU A 49 7.91 7.10 -8.80
N ILE A 50 6.68 6.93 -9.28
CA ILE A 50 6.36 7.15 -10.71
C ILE A 50 6.64 8.58 -11.11
N ILE A 51 6.15 9.57 -10.35
CA ILE A 51 6.34 10.99 -10.66
C ILE A 51 7.84 11.31 -10.73
N ARG A 52 8.63 10.86 -9.73
CA ARG A 52 10.09 11.03 -9.76
C ARG A 52 10.73 10.39 -10.98
N GLN A 53 10.29 9.20 -11.37
CA GLN A 53 10.84 8.49 -12.51
C GLN A 53 10.51 9.19 -13.83
N VAL A 54 9.26 9.63 -14.02
CA VAL A 54 8.84 10.40 -15.20
C VAL A 54 9.65 11.70 -15.33
N LEU A 55 9.88 12.40 -14.21
CA LEU A 55 10.70 13.62 -14.18
C LEU A 55 12.17 13.37 -14.51
N ASN A 56 12.71 12.21 -14.13
CA ASN A 56 14.09 11.84 -14.43
C ASN A 56 14.27 11.34 -15.87
N ASP A 57 13.30 10.60 -16.42
CA ASP A 57 13.33 10.13 -17.82
C ASP A 57 13.06 11.27 -18.83
N SER A 58 12.46 12.38 -18.39
CA SER A 58 12.21 13.56 -19.24
C SER A 58 13.40 14.52 -19.35
N LYS A 59 14.55 14.19 -18.74
CA LYS A 59 15.81 14.94 -18.80
C LYS A 59 16.84 14.18 -19.64
#